data_AF-A0AAN8HMQ1-F1
#
_entry.id   AF-A0AAN8HMQ1-F1
#
_cell.length_a   1.000
_cell.length_b   1.000
_cell.length_c   1.000
_cell.angle_alpha   90.00
_cell.angle_beta   90.00
_cell.angle_gamma   90.00
#
_symmetry.space_group_name_H-M   'P 1'
#
loop_
_entity.id
_entity.type
_entity.pdbx_description
1 polymer ?
#
loop_
_entity_poly.entity_id
_entity_poly.type
_entity_poly.pdbx_seq_one_letter_code
_entity_poly.pdbx_strand_id
1 'polypeptide(L)'
;MGKVVIGHAIHNDFKVLGYAHPGVLTRDTSRIPLLNRRAGFAPNEVASLKRLTKAIFNRDIQTGRKGHSSVEDARATMQLYRVVEEQWERTLASKAQNT
;
A
#
# COMPACT_ATOMS: atom_id res chain seq x y z
N MET A 1 8.23 15.17 -15.17
CA MET A 1 7.40 14.00 -14.82
C MET A 1 7.96 13.37 -13.55
N GLY A 2 7.13 13.14 -12.52
CA GLY A 2 7.54 12.46 -11.29
C GLY A 2 7.30 10.95 -11.37
N LYS A 3 7.95 10.18 -10.50
CA LYS A 3 7.63 8.75 -10.30
C LYS A 3 6.55 8.60 -9.23
N VAL A 4 5.69 7.60 -9.35
CA VAL A 4 4.73 7.22 -8.31
C VAL A 4 5.45 6.35 -7.28
N VAL A 5 5.30 6.66 -6.00
CA VAL A 5 5.85 5.88 -4.89
C VAL A 5 4.75 5.10 -4.20
N ILE A 6 4.92 3.79 -4.12
CA ILE A 6 3.98 2.85 -3.51
C ILE A 6 4.61 2.33 -2.22
N GLY A 7 3.85 2.34 -1.12
CA GLY A 7 4.33 1.87 0.18
C GLY A 7 3.20 1.47 1.12
N HIS A 8 3.55 1.08 2.34
CA HIS A 8 2.62 0.68 3.38
C HIS A 8 2.94 1.47 4.64
N ALA A 9 2.03 2.37 5.04
CA ALA A 9 2.28 3.39 6.07
C ALA A 9 3.51 4.26 5.74
N ILE A 10 3.68 4.58 4.45
CA ILE A 10 4.91 5.16 3.86
C ILE A 10 5.30 6.53 4.41
N HIS A 11 4.36 7.24 5.03
CA HIS A 11 4.61 8.50 5.71
C HIS A 11 5.66 8.36 6.83
N ASN A 12 5.76 7.18 7.47
CA ASN A 12 6.79 6.91 8.46
C ASN A 12 8.18 6.86 7.83
N ASP A 13 8.32 6.17 6.70
CA ASP A 13 9.58 6.08 5.95
C ASP A 13 10.03 7.45 5.46
N PHE A 14 9.10 8.22 4.87
CA PHE A 14 9.35 9.59 4.42
C PHE A 14 9.85 10.50 5.54
N LYS A 15 9.21 10.42 6.72
CA LYS A 15 9.63 11.19 7.90
C LYS A 15 11.05 10.85 8.34
N VAL A 16 11.39 9.56 8.43
CA VAL A 16 12.74 9.11 8.83
C VAL A 16 13.80 9.52 7.83
N LEU A 17 13.48 9.49 6.53
CA LEU A 17 14.39 9.88 5.46
C LEU A 17 14.51 11.40 5.24
N GLY A 18 13.69 12.21 5.94
CA GLY A 18 13.59 13.65 5.66
C GLY A 18 13.11 13.93 4.23
N TYR A 19 12.36 13.00 3.63
CA TYR A 19 11.94 13.04 2.24
C TYR A 19 10.47 13.47 2.12
N ALA A 20 10.18 14.39 1.21
CA ALA A 20 8.82 14.81 0.88
C ALA A 20 8.46 14.38 -0.55
N HIS A 21 7.44 13.55 -0.69
CA HIS A 21 6.90 13.14 -1.98
C HIS A 21 5.50 13.74 -2.22
N PRO A 22 5.16 14.19 -3.44
CA PRO A 22 3.82 14.68 -3.73
C PRO A 22 2.74 13.62 -3.40
N GLY A 23 1.71 14.02 -2.65
CA GLY A 23 0.62 13.12 -2.26
C GLY A 23 -0.12 12.53 -3.47
N VAL A 24 -0.27 13.32 -4.55
CA VAL A 24 -0.87 12.88 -5.81
C VAL A 24 -0.06 11.80 -6.54
N LEU A 25 1.24 11.64 -6.20
CA LEU A 25 2.12 10.59 -6.70
C LEU A 25 2.44 9.53 -5.61
N THR A 26 1.76 9.55 -4.47
CA THR A 26 1.93 8.56 -3.40
C THR A 26 0.76 7.58 -3.40
N ARG A 27 1.04 6.28 -3.20
CA ARG A 27 0.04 5.24 -2.99
C ARG A 27 0.34 4.50 -1.69
N ASP A 28 -0.39 4.83 -0.63
CA ASP A 28 -0.27 4.19 0.68
C ASP A 28 -1.29 3.05 0.83
N THR A 29 -0.80 1.82 0.72
CA THR A 29 -1.62 0.60 0.78
C THR A 29 -2.22 0.33 2.18
N SER A 30 -1.73 0.99 3.23
CA SER A 30 -2.26 0.80 4.60
C SER A 30 -3.60 1.47 4.84
N ARG A 31 -3.99 2.43 4.00
CA ARG A 31 -5.16 3.29 4.20
C ARG A 31 -6.21 3.19 3.10
N ILE A 32 -6.07 2.26 2.16
CA ILE A 32 -7.01 2.16 1.04
C ILE A 32 -8.17 1.19 1.33
N PRO A 33 -9.43 1.66 1.30
CA PRO A 33 -10.58 0.79 1.54
C PRO A 33 -10.73 -0.36 0.54
N LEU A 34 -10.22 -0.20 -0.69
CA LEU A 34 -10.27 -1.25 -1.72
C LEU A 34 -9.55 -2.53 -1.29
N LEU A 35 -8.38 -2.40 -0.64
CA LEU A 35 -7.64 -3.56 -0.15
C LEU A 35 -8.36 -4.25 1.00
N ASN A 36 -8.89 -3.47 1.94
CA ASN A 36 -9.67 -4.03 3.05
C ASN A 36 -10.89 -4.81 2.54
N ARG A 37 -11.65 -4.25 1.60
CA ARG A 37 -12.78 -4.95 0.97
C ARG A 37 -12.33 -6.24 0.29
N ARG A 38 -11.20 -6.22 -0.42
CA ARG A 38 -10.66 -7.42 -1.08
C ARG A 38 -10.21 -8.50 -0.10
N ALA A 39 -9.72 -8.08 1.07
CA ALA A 39 -9.29 -8.94 2.17
C ALA A 39 -10.44 -9.42 3.08
N GLY A 40 -11.67 -8.92 2.88
CA GLY A 40 -12.80 -9.21 3.76
C GLY A 40 -12.75 -8.48 5.12
N PHE A 41 -11.98 -7.39 5.22
CA PHE A 41 -11.86 -6.56 6.41
C PHE A 41 -12.83 -5.37 6.38
N ALA A 42 -13.01 -4.70 7.52
CA ALA A 42 -13.84 -3.51 7.57
C ALA A 42 -13.21 -2.39 6.71
N PRO A 43 -13.99 -1.59 5.96
CA PRO A 43 -13.43 -0.63 4.99
C PRO A 43 -12.43 0.38 5.58
N ASN A 44 -12.62 0.79 6.83
CA ASN A 44 -11.81 1.80 7.50
C ASN A 44 -10.75 1.20 8.44
N GLU A 45 -10.55 -0.12 8.41
CA GLU A 45 -9.56 -0.78 9.25
C GLU A 45 -8.13 -0.46 8.78
N VAL A 46 -7.21 -0.23 9.71
CA VAL A 46 -5.79 -0.11 9.40
C VAL A 46 -5.15 -1.49 9.54
N ALA A 47 -5.34 -2.34 8.53
CA ALA A 47 -4.80 -3.69 8.52
C ALA A 47 -3.29 -3.66 8.23
N SER A 48 -2.52 -4.46 8.99
CA SER A 48 -1.08 -4.55 8.78
C SER A 48 -0.73 -5.24 7.46
N LEU A 49 0.47 -4.95 6.94
CA LEU A 49 0.98 -5.59 5.72
C LEU A 49 0.91 -7.13 5.79
N LYS A 50 1.25 -7.72 6.96
CA LYS A 50 1.13 -9.17 7.20
C LYS A 50 -0.30 -9.66 7.01
N ARG A 51 -1.27 -8.97 7.63
CA ARG A 51 -2.68 -9.37 7.61
C ARG A 51 -3.28 -9.26 6.20
N LEU A 52 -3.02 -8.16 5.50
CA LEU A 52 -3.48 -7.99 4.11
C LEU A 52 -2.85 -9.03 3.18
N THR A 53 -1.54 -9.25 3.30
CA THR A 53 -0.83 -10.24 2.49
C THR A 53 -1.35 -11.66 2.74
N LYS A 54 -1.60 -12.01 4.00
CA LYS A 54 -2.18 -13.30 4.38
C LYS A 54 -3.60 -13.45 3.87
N ALA A 55 -4.46 -12.44 4.02
CA ALA A 55 -5.85 -12.54 3.60
C ALA A 55 -6.02 -12.62 2.08
N ILE A 56 -5.22 -11.86 1.32
CA ILE A 56 -5.38 -11.76 -0.14
C ILE A 56 -4.58 -12.85 -0.88
N PHE A 57 -3.38 -13.20 -0.40
CA PHE A 57 -2.48 -14.13 -1.10
C PHE A 57 -2.25 -15.45 -0.36
N ASN A 58 -2.87 -15.65 0.82
CA ASN A 58 -2.62 -16.78 1.72
C ASN A 58 -1.13 -16.99 2.06
N ARG A 59 -0.34 -15.91 2.04
CA ARG A 59 1.11 -15.95 2.25
C ARG A 59 1.49 -15.24 3.55
N ASP A 60 2.27 -15.92 4.37
CA ASP A 60 2.95 -15.32 5.50
C ASP A 60 4.25 -14.65 5.03
N ILE A 61 4.46 -13.41 5.45
CA ILE A 61 5.69 -12.64 5.22
C ILE A 61 6.30 -12.30 6.58
N GLN A 62 7.51 -11.75 6.59
CA GLN A 62 8.10 -11.21 7.81
C GLN A 62 8.29 -12.28 8.90
N THR A 63 8.48 -13.54 8.50
CA THR A 63 8.61 -14.72 9.36
C THR A 63 10.06 -15.08 9.72
N GLY A 64 11.03 -14.31 9.20
CA GLY A 64 12.46 -14.56 9.40
C GLY A 64 12.89 -14.41 10.87
N ARG A 65 13.81 -15.29 11.32
CA ARG A 65 14.37 -15.26 12.68
C ARG A 65 15.15 -13.98 13.02
N LYS A 66 15.62 -13.25 12.00
CA LYS A 66 16.37 -11.99 12.14
C LYS A 66 15.49 -10.74 12.02
N GLY A 67 14.16 -10.89 12.02
CA GLY A 67 13.22 -9.80 11.81
C GLY A 67 12.73 -9.70 10.36
N HIS A 68 12.41 -8.49 9.92
CA HIS A 68 11.75 -8.22 8.65
C HIS A 68 12.75 -7.81 7.55
N SER A 69 12.43 -8.12 6.30
CA SER A 69 13.24 -7.73 5.15
C SER A 69 12.56 -6.61 4.39
N SER A 70 13.20 -5.45 4.28
CA SER A 70 12.67 -4.31 3.51
C SER A 70 12.35 -4.68 2.06
N VAL A 71 13.14 -5.59 1.47
CA VAL A 71 12.92 -6.09 0.11
C VAL A 71 11.68 -6.98 0.02
N GLU A 72 11.43 -7.82 1.03
CA GLU A 72 10.19 -8.59 1.13
C GLU A 72 8.98 -7.67 1.26
N ASP A 73 9.07 -6.68 2.13
CA ASP A 73 7.98 -5.74 2.41
C ASP A 73 7.64 -4.88 1.21
N ALA A 74 8.64 -4.36 0.50
CA ALA A 74 8.45 -3.62 -0.75
C ALA A 74 7.77 -4.48 -1.82
N ARG A 75 8.16 -5.76 -1.95
CA ARG A 75 7.52 -6.68 -2.90
C ARG A 75 6.09 -7.01 -2.51
N ALA A 76 5.82 -7.31 -1.25
CA ALA A 76 4.46 -7.60 -0.76
C ALA A 76 3.55 -6.39 -0.97
N THR A 77 4.05 -5.19 -0.67
CA THR A 77 3.33 -3.93 -0.86
C THR A 77 3.01 -3.65 -2.33
N MET A 78 3.97 -3.86 -3.22
CA MET A 78 3.76 -3.75 -4.67
C MET A 78 2.71 -4.75 -5.17
N GLN A 79 2.75 -6.00 -4.67
CA GLN A 79 1.76 -7.02 -5.03
C GLN A 79 0.35 -6.62 -4.57
N LEU A 80 0.20 -6.09 -3.35
CA LEU A 80 -1.08 -5.57 -2.89
C LEU A 80 -1.59 -4.44 -3.77
N TYR A 81 -0.75 -3.45 -4.09
CA TYR A 81 -1.13 -2.36 -4.99
C TYR A 81 -1.65 -2.88 -6.33
N ARG A 82 -0.96 -3.83 -6.95
CA ARG A 82 -1.38 -4.43 -8.25
C ARG A 82 -2.77 -5.09 -8.21
N VAL A 83 -3.23 -5.58 -7.05
CA VAL A 83 -4.58 -6.16 -6.92
C VAL A 83 -5.67 -5.13 -7.11
N VAL A 84 -5.39 -3.86 -6.79
CA VAL A 84 -6.37 -2.75 -6.83
C VAL A 84 -5.96 -1.64 -7.80
N GLU A 85 -4.85 -1.79 -8.51
CA GLU A 85 -4.20 -0.76 -9.34
C GLU A 85 -5.19 -0.11 -10.32
N GLU A 86 -5.86 -0.92 -11.14
CA GLU A 86 -6.77 -0.40 -12.16
C GLU A 86 -7.92 0.44 -11.56
N GLN A 87 -8.54 -0.07 -10.50
CA GLN A 87 -9.64 0.63 -9.83
C GLN A 87 -9.15 1.87 -9.08
N TRP A 88 -7.98 1.80 -8.45
CA TRP A 88 -7.38 2.91 -7.73
C TRP A 88 -7.03 4.04 -8.70
N GLU A 89 -6.25 3.77 -9.74
CA GLU A 89 -5.81 4.80 -10.67
C GLU A 89 -6.98 5.41 -11.44
N ARG A 90 -7.99 4.61 -11.84
CA ARG A 90 -9.23 5.15 -12.41
C ARG A 90 -9.93 6.10 -11.45
N THR A 91 -10.06 5.75 -10.17
CA THR A 91 -10.70 6.60 -9.15
C THR A 91 -9.95 7.92 -8.97
N LEU A 92 -8.61 7.90 -9.03
CA LEU A 92 -7.80 9.11 -8.94
C LEU A 92 -7.93 9.99 -10.18
N ALA A 93 -7.94 9.40 -11.37
CA ALA A 93 -8.14 10.12 -12.62
C ALA A 93 -9.50 10.83 -12.66
N SER A 94 -10.57 10.14 -12.24
CA SER A 94 -11.92 10.75 -12.18
C SER A 94 -12.01 11.89 -11.16
N LYS A 95 -11.31 11.80 -10.02
CA LYS A 95 -11.27 12.90 -9.03
C LYS A 95 -10.52 14.12 -9.57
N ALA A 96 -9.44 13.92 -10.30
CA ALA A 96 -8.67 15.00 -10.90
C ALA A 96 -9.44 15.76 -12.01
N GLN A 97 -10.42 15.11 -12.66
CA GLN A 97 -11.28 15.75 -13.67
C GLN A 97 -12.42 16.58 -13.06
N ASN A 98 -12.74 16.37 -11.79
CA ASN A 98 -13.84 17.04 -11.08
C ASN A 98 -13.37 18.16 -10.15
N THR A 99 -12.07 18.53 -10.21
CA THR A 99 -11.46 19.63 -9.44
C THR A 99 -10.92 20.65 -10.42
#